data_AF-A0A7Y5FY94-F1
#
_entry.id   AF-A0A7Y5FY94-F1
#
_cell.length_a   1.000
_cell.length_b   1.000
_cell.length_c   1.000
_cell.angle_alpha   90.00
_cell.angle_beta   90.00
_cell.angle_gamma   90.00
#
_symmetry.space_group_name_H-M   'P 1'
#
loop_
_entity.id
_entity.type
_entity.pdbx_description
1 polymer ?
#
loop_
_entity_poly.entity_id
_entity_poly.type
_entity_poly.pdbx_seq_one_letter_code
_entity_poly.pdbx_strand_id
1 'polypeptide(L)'
;MDHKQEELIAQLAEDIEKKFPEVKFVEAVPNPEGESALLLRFTEPENDDRFMDILEYASERTTDILLDYGYHMVVVPVVKNGAAAARL
;
A
#
# COMPACT_ATOMS: atom_id res chain seq x y z
N MET A 1 15.00 -3.81 -4.52
CA MET A 1 13.88 -4.01 -5.46
C MET A 1 14.44 -4.61 -6.73
N ASP A 2 13.75 -5.59 -7.30
CA ASP A 2 14.02 -6.07 -8.64
C ASP A 2 12.91 -5.62 -9.60
N HIS A 3 13.09 -5.89 -10.89
CA HIS A 3 12.17 -5.45 -11.93
C HIS A 3 10.74 -5.99 -11.75
N LYS A 4 10.60 -7.24 -11.28
CA LYS A 4 9.26 -7.84 -11.12
C LYS A 4 8.54 -7.21 -9.94
N GLN A 5 9.26 -6.94 -8.85
CA GLN A 5 8.71 -6.24 -7.70
C GLN A 5 8.21 -4.83 -8.07
N GLU A 6 8.96 -4.08 -8.88
CA GLU A 6 8.54 -2.76 -9.37
C GLU A 6 7.29 -2.83 -10.27
N GLU A 7 7.23 -3.83 -11.17
CA GLU A 7 6.06 -4.07 -12.04
C GLU A 7 4.79 -4.34 -11.22
N LEU A 8 4.90 -5.21 -10.20
CA LEU A 8 3.79 -5.56 -9.31
C LEU A 8 3.32 -4.38 -8.45
N ILE A 9 4.24 -3.55 -7.97
CA ILE A 9 3.90 -2.32 -7.24
C ILE A 9 3.12 -1.36 -8.13
N ALA A 10 3.56 -1.16 -9.38
CA ALA A 10 2.89 -0.27 -10.31
C ALA A 10 1.46 -0.76 -10.64
N GLN A 11 1.29 -2.07 -10.88
CA GLN A 11 -0.03 -2.67 -11.13
C GLN A 11 -0.95 -2.54 -9.92
N LEU A 12 -0.45 -2.86 -8.72
CA LEU A 12 -1.25 -2.74 -7.49
C LEU A 12 -1.66 -1.28 -7.23
N ALA A 13 -0.75 -0.33 -7.46
CA ALA A 13 -1.05 1.09 -7.33
C ALA A 13 -2.15 1.54 -8.31
N GLU A 14 -2.05 1.16 -9.59
CA GLU A 14 -3.07 1.47 -10.59
C GLU A 14 -4.43 0.86 -10.22
N ASP A 15 -4.46 -0.39 -9.78
CA ASP A 15 -5.68 -1.09 -9.38
C ASP A 15 -6.36 -0.43 -8.17
N ILE A 16 -5.57 -0.01 -7.17
CA ILE A 16 -6.09 0.70 -6.00
C ILE A 16 -6.63 2.06 -6.42
N GLU A 17 -5.89 2.87 -7.17
CA GLU A 17 -6.35 4.19 -7.60
C GLU A 17 -7.57 4.14 -8.53
N LYS A 18 -7.71 3.08 -9.33
CA LYS A 18 -8.89 2.88 -10.18
C LYS A 18 -10.14 2.57 -9.36
N LYS A 19 -10.00 1.83 -8.26
CA LYS A 19 -11.13 1.47 -7.39
C LYS A 19 -11.43 2.55 -6.34
N PHE A 20 -10.40 3.25 -5.87
CA PHE A 20 -10.43 4.27 -4.84
C PHE A 20 -9.78 5.55 -5.37
N PRO A 21 -10.46 6.29 -6.28
CA PRO A 21 -9.90 7.45 -6.96
C PRO A 21 -9.49 8.60 -6.02
N GLU A 22 -10.04 8.63 -4.80
CA GLU A 22 -9.71 9.58 -3.75
C GLU A 22 -8.31 9.40 -3.16
N VAL A 23 -7.73 8.20 -3.26
CA VAL A 23 -6.35 7.95 -2.81
C VAL A 23 -5.37 7.95 -3.98
N LYS A 24 -4.14 8.34 -3.68
CA LYS A 24 -3.03 8.41 -4.65
C LYS A 24 -1.80 7.74 -4.09
N PHE A 25 -1.14 6.93 -4.91
CA PHE A 25 0.14 6.34 -4.57
C PHE A 25 1.19 7.44 -4.37
N VAL A 26 1.96 7.33 -3.30
CA VAL A 26 3.01 8.30 -2.92
C VAL A 26 4.37 7.71 -3.19
N GLU A 27 4.71 6.60 -2.52
CA GLU A 27 5.96 5.86 -2.72
C GLU A 27 5.91 4.48 -2.08
N ALA A 28 6.85 3.62 -2.47
CA ALA A 28 7.16 2.36 -1.81
C ALA A 28 8.45 2.53 -1.00
N VAL A 29 8.40 2.28 0.31
CA VAL A 29 9.58 2.39 1.19
C VAL A 29 9.79 1.10 1.99
N PRO A 30 11.03 0.78 2.39
CA PRO A 30 11.27 -0.31 3.32
C PRO A 30 10.51 -0.10 4.63
N ASN A 31 9.93 -1.16 5.18
CA ASN A 31 9.32 -1.11 6.51
C ASN A 31 10.42 -0.88 7.58
N PRO A 32 10.35 0.21 8.37
CA PRO A 32 11.36 0.55 9.38
C PRO A 32 11.41 -0.43 10.56
N GLU A 33 10.33 -1.17 10.83
CA GLU A 33 10.27 -2.14 11.93
C GLU A 33 10.89 -3.50 11.59
N GLY A 34 11.26 -3.69 10.32
CA GLY A 34 11.98 -4.87 9.85
C GLY A 34 11.12 -6.11 9.68
N GLU A 35 11.01 -6.56 8.42
CA GLU A 35 11.00 -7.95 7.94
C GLU A 35 10.74 -7.92 6.42
N SER A 36 11.72 -7.45 5.63
CA SER A 36 11.71 -7.41 4.15
C SER A 36 10.52 -6.73 3.43
N ALA A 37 9.52 -6.26 4.17
CA ALA A 37 8.29 -5.74 3.63
C ALA A 37 8.48 -4.33 3.07
N LEU A 38 7.82 -4.05 1.95
CA LEU A 38 7.66 -2.69 1.47
C LEU A 38 6.34 -2.11 2.00
N LEU A 39 6.40 -0.90 2.53
CA LEU A 39 5.24 -0.07 2.80
C LEU A 39 4.90 0.70 1.54
N LEU A 40 3.75 0.38 0.96
CA LEU A 40 3.17 1.11 -0.17
C LEU A 40 2.29 2.21 0.40
N ARG A 41 2.77 3.45 0.29
CA ARG A 41 2.13 4.60 0.92
C ARG A 41 1.14 5.23 -0.04
N PHE A 42 -0.10 5.39 0.39
CA PHE A 42 -1.16 6.09 -0.32
C PHE A 42 -1.62 7.30 0.47
N THR A 43 -2.11 8.34 -0.18
CA THR A 43 -2.75 9.44 0.55
C THR A 43 -3.92 8.93 1.37
N GLU A 44 -4.10 9.48 2.57
CA GLU A 44 -5.21 9.14 3.47
C GLU A 44 -6.59 9.36 2.79
N PRO A 45 -7.54 8.41 2.92
CA PRO A 45 -8.91 8.60 2.45
C PRO A 45 -9.69 9.57 3.35
N GLU A 46 -10.89 9.96 2.93
CA GLU A 46 -11.69 10.97 3.65
C GLU A 46 -12.22 10.50 5.02
N ASN A 47 -12.32 9.19 5.24
CA ASN A 47 -12.84 8.61 6.48
C ASN A 47 -12.36 7.17 6.72
N ASP A 48 -12.59 6.69 7.94
CA ASP A 48 -12.15 5.37 8.41
C ASP A 48 -12.85 4.20 7.69
N ASP A 49 -14.10 4.35 7.28
CA ASP A 49 -14.82 3.30 6.54
C ASP A 49 -14.13 3.04 5.18
N ARG A 50 -13.77 4.12 4.48
CA ARG A 50 -13.00 4.03 3.23
C ARG A 50 -11.61 3.47 3.46
N PHE A 51 -11.00 3.77 4.61
CA PHE A 51 -9.73 3.17 4.97
C PHE A 51 -9.85 1.64 5.12
N MET A 52 -10.88 1.16 5.80
CA MET A 52 -11.14 -0.28 5.93
C MET A 52 -11.40 -0.95 4.57
N ASP A 53 -12.19 -0.33 3.70
CA ASP A 53 -12.45 -0.84 2.34
C ASP A 53 -11.14 -1.01 1.53
N ILE A 54 -10.24 -0.02 1.63
CA ILE A 54 -8.95 -0.04 0.93
C ILE A 54 -8.07 -1.15 1.49
N LEU A 55 -7.98 -1.26 2.81
CA LEU A 55 -7.18 -2.30 3.47
C LEU A 55 -7.67 -3.70 3.10
N GLU A 56 -8.98 -3.96 3.14
CA GLU A 56 -9.55 -5.25 2.76
C GLU A 56 -9.15 -5.60 1.32
N TYR A 57 -9.42 -4.68 0.38
CA TYR A 57 -9.09 -4.87 -1.04
C TYR A 57 -7.60 -5.07 -1.32
N ALA A 58 -6.75 -4.30 -0.63
CA ALA A 58 -5.30 -4.38 -0.79
C ALA A 58 -4.73 -5.66 -0.17
N SER A 59 -5.25 -6.07 0.99
CA SER A 59 -4.76 -7.24 1.74
C SER A 59 -4.90 -8.53 0.96
N GLU A 60 -6.00 -8.72 0.23
CA GLU A 60 -6.19 -9.85 -0.68
C GLU A 60 -5.08 -9.88 -1.75
N ARG A 61 -4.83 -8.75 -2.41
CA ARG A 61 -3.84 -8.64 -3.50
C ARG A 61 -2.41 -8.78 -3.01
N THR A 62 -2.06 -8.16 -1.89
CA THR A 62 -0.72 -8.30 -1.33
C THR A 62 -0.48 -9.71 -0.81
N THR A 63 -1.52 -10.42 -0.36
CA THR A 63 -1.43 -11.85 -0.03
C THR A 63 -1.16 -12.68 -1.28
N ASP A 64 -1.88 -12.46 -2.39
CA ASP A 64 -1.62 -13.15 -3.65
C ASP A 64 -0.19 -12.90 -4.15
N ILE A 65 0.26 -11.64 -4.11
CA ILE A 65 1.64 -11.28 -4.48
C ILE A 65 2.68 -11.97 -3.59
N LEU A 66 2.43 -12.07 -2.28
CA LEU A 66 3.30 -12.77 -1.36
C LEU A 66 3.37 -14.27 -1.67
N LEU A 67 2.23 -14.91 -1.94
CA LEU A 67 2.16 -16.35 -2.20
C LEU A 67 2.74 -16.73 -3.57
N ASP A 68 2.48 -15.93 -4.60
CA ASP A 68 2.89 -16.22 -5.97
C ASP A 68 4.34 -15.81 -6.26
N TYR A 69 4.82 -14.73 -5.65
CA TYR A 69 6.12 -14.12 -5.97
C TYR A 69 7.06 -13.95 -4.78
N GLY A 70 6.60 -14.16 -3.54
CA GLY A 70 7.43 -14.02 -2.34
C GLY A 70 7.70 -12.56 -1.91
N TYR A 71 7.04 -11.58 -2.51
CA TYR A 71 7.21 -10.17 -2.14
C TYR A 71 6.23 -9.76 -1.04
N HIS A 72 6.75 -9.44 0.13
CA HIS A 72 5.94 -8.91 1.22
C HIS A 72 5.69 -7.41 1.01
N MET A 73 4.42 -7.01 0.91
CA MET A 73 4.00 -5.62 0.72
C MET A 73 2.83 -5.31 1.64
N VAL A 74 2.79 -4.09 2.17
CA VAL A 74 1.73 -3.61 3.05
C VAL A 74 1.28 -2.24 2.57
N VAL A 75 -0.02 -2.06 2.38
CA VAL A 75 -0.61 -0.76 2.04
C VAL A 75 -0.83 0.03 3.33
N VAL A 76 -0.34 1.27 3.35
CA VAL A 76 -0.50 2.18 4.49
C VAL A 76 -0.94 3.57 4.02
N PRO A 77 -1.84 4.23 4.75
CA PRO A 77 -2.20 5.60 4.45
C PRO A 77 -1.12 6.53 5.00
N VAL A 78 -0.89 7.65 4.31
CA VAL A 78 -0.08 8.77 4.78
C VAL A 78 -0.84 10.06 4.60
N VAL A 79 -0.89 10.85 5.67
CA VAL A 79 -1.43 12.20 5.62
C VAL A 79 -0.55 13.04 4.72
N LYS A 80 -1.14 13.82 3.79
CA LYS A 80 -0.41 14.84 3.03
C LYS A 80 0.22 15.83 4.03
N ASN A 81 1.51 15.67 4.29
CA ASN A 81 2.37 16.53 5.13
C ASN A 81 1.63 17.38 6.17
N GLY A 82 1.35 16.80 7.33
CA GLY A 82 0.92 17.59 8.48
C GLY A 82 0.53 16.85 9.75
N ALA A 83 0.06 15.59 9.70
CA ALA A 83 -0.35 14.90 10.92
C ALA A 83 -0.02 13.41 10.89
N ALA A 84 0.66 12.98 11.95
CA ALA A 84 0.75 11.62 12.48
C ALA A 84 1.27 10.52 11.54
N ALA A 85 2.59 10.33 11.65
CA ALA A 85 3.17 9.00 11.69
C ALA A 85 2.46 8.12 12.74
N ALA A 86 2.34 6.83 12.41
CA ALA A 86 2.03 5.72 13.31
C ALA A 86 0.72 5.82 14.11
N ARG A 87 -0.35 5.25 13.55
CA ARG A 87 -1.28 4.46 14.37
C ARG A 87 -0.91 3.00 14.18
N LEU A 88 0.03 2.54 14.99
CA LEU A 88 0.15 1.14 15.42
C LEU A 88 -0.59 1.01 16.75
#